data_AF-A0A948D6Z9-F1
#
_entry.id   AF-A0A948D6Z9-F1
#
_cell.length_a   1.000
_cell.length_b   1.000
_cell.length_c   1.000
_cell.angle_alpha   90.00
_cell.angle_beta   90.00
_cell.angle_gamma   90.00
#
_symmetry.space_group_name_H-M   'P 1'
#
loop_
_entity.id
_entity.type
_entity.pdbx_description
1 polymer ?
#
loop_
_entity_poly.entity_id
_entity_poly.type
_entity_poly.pdbx_seq_one_letter_code
_entity_poly.pdbx_strand_id
1 'polypeptide(L)'
;MSENKENFQKDKEMGIIDHLTEFRKRLIVCFAAVGIFTASAYLFSNQLLSFLTYPAQWISLTSLKPTEVFMAKMKIAVIFGVLASSPIIFYQIWSFVSPALKKAE
;
A
#
# COMPACT_ATOMS: atom_id res chain seq x y z
N MET A 1 -13.18 -14.67 -44.63
CA MET A 1 -14.03 -14.21 -43.50
C MET A 1 -13.54 -14.72 -42.14
N SER A 2 -12.85 -15.86 -42.07
CA SER A 2 -12.33 -16.45 -40.82
C SER A 2 -11.01 -15.84 -40.32
N GLU A 3 -10.11 -15.40 -41.21
CA GLU A 3 -8.81 -14.79 -40.84
C GLU A 3 -8.92 -13.44 -40.08
N ASN A 4 -9.97 -12.65 -40.32
CA ASN A 4 -10.12 -11.36 -39.65
C ASN A 4 -10.49 -11.53 -38.16
N LYS A 5 -11.16 -12.64 -37.80
CA LYS A 5 -11.52 -12.93 -36.40
C LYS A 5 -10.32 -13.36 -35.56
N GLU A 6 -9.36 -14.09 -36.14
CA GLU A 6 -8.13 -14.48 -35.43
C GLU A 6 -7.21 -13.28 -35.15
N ASN A 7 -7.05 -12.36 -36.11
CA ASN A 7 -6.25 -11.14 -35.90
C ASN A 7 -6.87 -10.24 -34.83
N PHE A 8 -8.19 -10.07 -34.83
CA PHE A 8 -8.91 -9.30 -33.80
C PHE A 8 -8.79 -9.90 -32.39
N GLN A 9 -8.75 -11.24 -32.26
CA GLN A 9 -8.53 -11.88 -30.97
C GLN A 9 -7.08 -11.74 -30.50
N LYS A 10 -6.11 -11.86 -31.41
CA LYS A 10 -4.68 -11.71 -31.09
C LYS A 10 -4.34 -10.28 -30.63
N ASP A 11 -4.87 -9.25 -31.29
CA ASP A 11 -4.68 -7.85 -30.87
C ASP A 11 -5.35 -7.55 -29.53
N LYS A 12 -6.50 -8.17 -29.25
CA LYS A 12 -7.23 -8.00 -27.99
C LYS A 12 -6.59 -8.77 -26.82
N GLU A 13 -6.03 -9.96 -27.08
CA GLU A 13 -5.25 -10.73 -26.11
C GLU A 13 -3.96 -10.00 -25.75
N MET A 14 -3.23 -9.44 -26.72
CA MET A 14 -2.07 -8.59 -26.44
C MET A 14 -2.48 -7.38 -25.57
N GLY A 15 -3.63 -6.75 -25.83
CA GLY A 15 -4.11 -5.61 -25.05
C GLY A 15 -4.54 -5.91 -23.61
N ILE A 16 -5.10 -7.10 -23.33
CA ILE A 16 -5.50 -7.51 -21.96
C ILE A 16 -4.28 -8.01 -21.16
N ILE A 17 -3.39 -8.78 -21.80
CA ILE A 17 -2.17 -9.28 -21.16
C ILE A 17 -1.25 -8.11 -20.79
N ASP A 18 -1.15 -7.08 -21.62
CA ASP A 18 -0.32 -5.90 -21.34
C ASP A 18 -0.88 -5.06 -20.18
N HIS A 19 -2.21 -4.89 -20.11
CA HIS A 19 -2.86 -4.20 -18.99
C HIS A 19 -2.73 -4.95 -17.65
N LEU A 20 -2.81 -6.29 -17.65
CA LEU A 20 -2.57 -7.11 -16.46
C LEU A 20 -1.09 -7.09 -16.03
N THR A 21 -0.17 -6.99 -16.99
CA THR A 21 1.27 -6.86 -16.72
C THR A 21 1.57 -5.54 -16.02
N GLU A 22 0.91 -4.46 -16.44
CA GLU A 22 0.97 -3.15 -15.80
C GLU A 22 0.41 -3.18 -14.36
N PHE A 23 -0.74 -3.84 -14.16
CA PHE A 23 -1.32 -4.02 -12.83
C PHE A 23 -0.37 -4.74 -11.87
N ARG A 24 0.23 -5.86 -12.29
CA ARG A 24 1.18 -6.61 -11.44
C ARG A 24 2.38 -5.76 -11.04
N LYS A 25 2.95 -5.01 -11.99
CA LYS A 25 4.10 -4.13 -11.73
C LYS A 25 3.73 -3.03 -10.72
N ARG A 26 2.53 -2.46 -10.84
CA ARG A 26 2.02 -1.44 -9.91
C ARG A 26 1.76 -2.01 -8.51
N LEU A 27 1.20 -3.22 -8.42
CA LEU A 27 0.97 -3.92 -7.15
C LEU A 27 2.28 -4.12 -6.37
N ILE A 28 3.35 -4.57 -7.06
CA ILE A 28 4.67 -4.76 -6.45
C ILE A 28 5.24 -3.44 -5.92
N VAL A 29 5.07 -2.33 -6.66
CA VAL A 29 5.50 -1.00 -6.22
C VAL A 29 4.73 -0.54 -4.98
N CYS A 30 3.41 -0.78 -4.91
CA CYS A 30 2.62 -0.48 -3.71
C CYS A 30 3.10 -1.28 -2.49
N PHE A 31 3.30 -2.60 -2.64
CA PHE A 31 3.81 -3.43 -1.54
C PHE A 31 5.22 -3.01 -1.10
N ALA A 32 6.09 -2.68 -2.06
CA ALA A 32 7.44 -2.19 -1.76
C ALA A 32 7.38 -0.83 -1.03
N ALA A 33 6.54 0.10 -1.47
CA ALA A 33 6.34 1.39 -0.80
C ALA A 33 5.82 1.19 0.62
N VAL A 34 4.74 0.45 0.81
CA VAL A 34 4.19 0.13 2.15
C VAL A 34 5.26 -0.52 3.02
N GLY A 35 6.04 -1.46 2.49
CA GLY A 35 7.15 -2.09 3.20
C GLY A 35 8.21 -1.10 3.67
N ILE A 36 8.66 -0.19 2.79
CA ILE A 36 9.65 0.85 3.11
C ILE A 36 9.11 1.84 4.15
N PHE A 37 7.87 2.30 4.00
CA PHE A 37 7.24 3.21 4.96
C PHE A 37 7.00 2.53 6.32
N THR A 38 6.61 1.26 6.32
CA THR A 38 6.42 0.48 7.55
C THR A 38 7.76 0.22 8.25
N ALA A 39 8.82 -0.13 7.49
CA ALA A 39 10.16 -0.30 8.04
C ALA A 39 10.70 1.02 8.62
N SER A 40 10.48 2.13 7.93
CA SER A 40 10.82 3.47 8.42
C SER A 40 10.03 3.80 9.69
N ALA A 41 8.71 3.56 9.72
CA ALA A 41 7.88 3.76 10.90
C ALA A 41 8.32 2.88 12.09
N TYR A 42 8.85 1.68 11.82
CA TYR A 42 9.42 0.82 12.86
C TYR A 42 10.70 1.42 13.47
N LEU A 43 11.57 2.06 12.68
CA LEU A 43 12.74 2.78 13.20
C LEU A 43 12.32 3.95 14.13
N PHE A 44 11.24 4.64 13.78
CA PHE A 44 10.65 5.72 14.59
C PHE A 44 9.67 5.22 15.68
N SER A 45 9.53 3.90 15.87
CA SER A 45 8.53 3.32 16.78
C SER A 45 8.68 3.75 18.24
N ASN A 46 9.91 4.05 18.68
CA ASN A 46 10.17 4.56 20.02
C ASN A 46 9.60 5.97 20.22
N GLN A 47 9.73 6.84 19.22
CA GLN A 47 9.14 8.19 19.25
C GLN A 47 7.61 8.13 19.17
N LEU A 48 7.04 7.29 18.30
CA LEU A 48 5.58 7.13 18.22
C LEU A 48 4.99 6.59 19.52
N LEU A 49 5.65 5.62 20.17
CA LEU A 49 5.16 5.08 21.44
C LEU A 49 5.29 6.11 22.57
N SER A 50 6.37 6.90 22.60
CA SER A 50 6.50 7.99 23.57
C SER A 50 5.43 9.07 23.40
N PHE A 51 5.06 9.40 22.16
CA PHE A 51 3.99 10.35 21.85
C PHE A 51 2.61 9.83 22.28
N LEU A 52 2.35 8.52 22.10
CA LEU A 52 1.07 7.91 22.48
C LEU A 52 0.95 7.62 23.99
N THR A 53 2.08 7.46 24.68
CA THR A 53 2.13 7.28 26.14
C THR A 53 2.14 8.63 26.88
N TYR A 54 2.47 9.73 26.19
CA TYR A 54 2.44 11.10 26.71
C TYR A 54 1.09 11.52 27.33
N PRO A 55 -0.06 11.27 26.70
CA PRO A 55 -1.37 11.59 27.30
C PRO A 55 -1.84 10.55 28.34
N ALA A 56 -1.11 9.45 28.55
CA ALA A 56 -1.53 8.38 29.47
C ALA A 56 -0.73 8.38 30.78
N GLN A 57 0.14 9.37 31.00
CA GLN A 57 1.00 9.49 32.20
C GLN A 57 0.19 9.70 33.50
N TRP A 58 -1.01 10.27 33.39
CA TRP A 58 -1.97 10.52 34.48
C TRP A 58 -2.80 9.30 34.89
N ILE A 59 -2.87 8.28 34.04
CA ILE A 59 -3.49 6.98 34.35
C ILE A 59 -2.33 6.03 34.62
N SER A 60 -2.20 5.51 35.83
CA SER A 60 -1.10 4.65 36.25
C SER A 60 -0.90 3.46 35.29
N LEU A 61 -0.04 3.62 34.27
CA LEU A 61 0.38 2.55 33.34
C LEU A 61 1.39 1.61 34.00
N THR A 62 1.23 1.38 35.31
CA THR A 62 2.14 0.62 36.17
C THR A 62 2.10 -0.89 35.87
N SER A 63 1.36 -1.34 34.84
CA SER A 63 1.22 -2.76 34.53
C SER A 63 1.08 -3.07 33.03
N LEU A 64 1.57 -2.20 32.13
CA LEU A 64 1.70 -2.59 30.73
C LEU A 64 2.80 -3.67 30.63
N LYS A 65 2.39 -4.91 30.36
CA LYS A 65 3.36 -5.99 30.15
C LYS A 65 4.27 -5.63 28.98
N PRO A 66 5.54 -6.07 28.96
CA PRO A 66 6.42 -5.87 27.80
C PRO A 66 5.78 -6.30 26.47
N THR A 67 4.92 -7.34 26.53
CA THR A 67 4.10 -7.82 25.41
C THR A 67 3.08 -6.81 24.89
N GLU A 68 2.43 -6.05 25.76
CA GLU A 68 1.43 -5.04 25.36
C GLU A 68 2.08 -3.84 24.70
N VAL A 69 3.23 -3.41 25.23
CA VAL A 69 4.06 -2.35 24.61
C VAL A 69 4.52 -2.78 23.23
N PHE A 70 4.96 -4.03 23.06
CA PHE A 70 5.37 -4.57 21.76
C PHE A 70 4.21 -4.60 20.75
N MET A 71 3.05 -5.12 21.15
CA MET A 71 1.85 -5.15 20.29
C MET A 71 1.39 -3.75 19.90
N ALA A 72 1.45 -2.78 20.81
CA ALA A 72 1.16 -1.38 20.51
C ALA A 72 2.13 -0.82 19.46
N LYS A 73 3.46 -1.01 19.62
CA LYS A 73 4.45 -0.58 18.61
C LYS A 73 4.14 -1.15 17.23
N MET A 74 3.84 -2.45 17.15
CA MET A 74 3.55 -3.12 15.89
C MET A 74 2.31 -2.52 15.21
N LYS A 75 1.19 -2.38 15.95
CA LYS A 75 -0.05 -1.79 15.40
C LYS A 75 0.18 -0.36 14.92
N ILE A 76 0.88 0.44 15.72
CA ILE A 76 1.16 1.84 15.39
C ILE A 76 2.07 1.93 14.14
N ALA A 77 3.14 1.15 14.07
CA ALA A 77 4.04 1.15 12.92
C ALA A 77 3.32 0.75 11.62
N VAL A 78 2.42 -0.24 11.68
CA VAL A 78 1.61 -0.65 10.52
C VAL A 78 0.63 0.45 10.12
N ILE A 79 -0.14 1.01 11.06
CA ILE A 79 -1.11 2.06 10.77
C ILE A 79 -0.40 3.30 10.19
N PHE A 80 0.71 3.71 10.80
CA PHE A 80 1.47 4.87 10.35
C PHE A 80 2.14 4.62 8.99
N GLY A 81 2.69 3.42 8.76
CA GLY A 81 3.25 3.03 7.47
C GLY A 81 2.20 3.04 6.36
N VAL A 82 0.98 2.57 6.62
CA VAL A 82 -0.15 2.62 5.67
C VAL A 82 -0.60 4.06 5.43
N LEU A 83 -0.73 4.89 6.47
CA LEU A 83 -1.09 6.30 6.32
C LEU A 83 -0.03 7.09 5.55
N ALA A 84 1.26 6.88 5.86
CA ALA A 84 2.36 7.55 5.17
C ALA A 84 2.50 7.11 3.71
N SER A 85 2.14 5.86 3.39
CA SER A 85 2.11 5.36 2.01
C SER A 85 0.82 5.71 1.25
N SER A 86 -0.20 6.27 1.92
CA SER A 86 -1.48 6.67 1.32
C SER A 86 -1.32 7.51 0.03
N PRO A 87 -0.48 8.56 -0.03
CA PRO A 87 -0.33 9.38 -1.24
C PRO A 87 0.17 8.58 -2.44
N ILE A 88 1.07 7.62 -2.20
CA ILE A 88 1.66 6.77 -3.23
C ILE A 88 0.63 5.76 -3.72
N ILE A 89 -0.13 5.15 -2.81
CA ILE A 89 -1.22 4.23 -3.15
C ILE A 89 -2.25 4.96 -4.03
N PHE A 90 -2.67 6.17 -3.65
CA PHE A 90 -3.59 6.98 -4.44
C PHE A 90 -3.04 7.32 -5.83
N TYR A 91 -1.77 7.72 -5.92
CA TYR A 91 -1.13 7.99 -7.21
C TYR A 91 -1.08 6.75 -8.11
N GLN A 92 -0.73 5.60 -7.53
CA GLN A 92 -0.64 4.34 -8.27
C GLN A 92 -2.00 3.87 -8.78
N ILE A 93 -3.06 4.03 -7.97
CA ILE A 93 -4.45 3.74 -8.35
C ILE A 93 -4.90 4.69 -9.46
N TRP A 94 -4.70 6.00 -9.30
CA TRP A 94 -5.12 6.99 -10.31
C TRP A 94 -4.45 6.74 -11.67
N SER A 95 -3.15 6.43 -11.65
CA SER A 95 -2.41 6.13 -12.87
C SER A 95 -2.80 4.79 -13.51
N PHE A 96 -3.47 3.88 -12.81
CA PHE A 96 -4.11 2.68 -13.38
C PHE A 96 -5.51 2.97 -13.95
N VAL A 97 -6.28 3.85 -13.31
CA VAL A 97 -7.64 4.23 -13.76
C VAL A 97 -7.59 5.13 -15.00
N SER A 98 -6.65 6.07 -15.08
CA SER A 98 -6.50 7.00 -16.22
C SER A 98 -6.38 6.32 -17.60
N PRO A 99 -5.53 5.29 -17.80
CA PRO A 99 -5.45 4.59 -19.09
C PRO A 99 -6.72 3.78 -19.40
N ALA A 100 -7.45 3.30 -18.38
CA ALA A 100 -8.73 2.61 -18.58
C ALA A 100 -9.83 3.55 -19.10
N LEU A 101 -9.80 4.84 -18.72
CA LEU A 101 -10.77 5.84 -19.19
C LEU A 101 -10.51 6.29 -20.63
N LYS A 102 -9.25 6.35 -21.06
CA LYS A 102 -8.86 6.78 -22.42
C LYS A 102 -9.15 5.76 -23.52
N LYS A 103 -9.38 4.48 -23.19
CA LYS A 103 -9.82 3.46 -24.16
C LYS A 103 -11.32 3.53 -24.50
N ALA A 104 -12.06 4.44 -23.86
CA ALA A 104 -13.49 4.65 -24.13
C ALA A 104 -13.76 5.68 -25.25
N GLU A 105 -12.72 6.23 -25.88
CA GLU A 105 -12.80 6.95 -27.16
C GLU A 105 -12.11 6.14 -28.28
#